data_AF-A0A0H5QP50-F1
#
_entry.id   AF-A0A0H5QP50-F1
#
_cell.length_a   1.000
_cell.length_b   1.000
_cell.length_c   1.000
_cell.angle_alpha   90.00
_cell.angle_beta   90.00
_cell.angle_gamma   90.00
#
_symmetry.space_group_name_H-M   'P 1'
#
loop_
_entity.id
_entity.type
_entity.pdbx_description
1 polymer ?
#
loop_
_entity_poly.entity_id
_entity_poly.type
_entity_poly.pdbx_seq_one_letter_code
_entity_poly.pdbx_strand_id
1 'polypeptide(L)'
;MPQSYTPEFKKKIVRLHLEEGRPYKSIIAEYGVSKASISKWCSEFSEECQAKAIADPESTNEAELMKENLRLRRELEEAKKENLFLKKAAAFFAREID
;
A
#
# COMPACT_ATOMS: atom_id res chain seq x y z
N MET A 1 -12.82 -16.09 26.84
CA MET A 1 -13.09 -14.63 26.90
C MET A 1 -12.78 -14.04 25.53
N PRO A 2 -13.52 -13.04 25.03
CA PRO A 2 -13.12 -12.37 23.79
C PRO A 2 -11.75 -11.72 24.01
N GLN A 3 -10.78 -12.05 23.15
CA GLN A 3 -9.46 -11.45 23.19
C GLN A 3 -9.61 -9.97 22.78
N SER A 4 -9.62 -9.07 23.76
CA SER A 4 -9.69 -7.63 23.50
C SER A 4 -8.32 -7.10 23.14
N TYR A 5 -8.17 -6.63 21.91
CA TYR A 5 -6.99 -5.94 21.43
C TYR A 5 -7.17 -4.43 21.56
N THR A 6 -6.13 -3.72 21.96
CA THR A 6 -6.18 -2.24 22.05
C THR A 6 -6.37 -1.63 20.66
N PRO A 7 -7.03 -0.47 20.56
CA PRO A 7 -7.22 0.21 19.29
C PRO A 7 -5.89 0.57 18.62
N GLU A 8 -4.83 0.90 19.37
CA GLU A 8 -3.51 1.18 18.75
C GLU A 8 -2.92 -0.09 18.11
N PHE A 9 -3.07 -1.23 18.79
CA PHE A 9 -2.59 -2.50 18.27
C PHE A 9 -3.31 -2.88 16.97
N LYS A 10 -4.64 -2.76 16.93
CA LYS A 10 -5.43 -3.01 15.72
C LYS A 10 -4.97 -2.12 14.56
N LYS A 11 -4.78 -0.83 14.79
CA LYS A 11 -4.29 0.13 13.77
C LYS A 11 -2.91 -0.25 13.26
N LYS A 12 -1.98 -0.65 14.15
CA LYS A 12 -0.64 -1.11 13.75
C LYS A 12 -0.72 -2.32 12.81
N ILE A 13 -1.55 -3.30 13.15
CA ILE A 13 -1.72 -4.53 12.35
C ILE A 13 -2.31 -4.23 10.97
N VAL A 14 -3.33 -3.36 10.91
CA VAL A 14 -3.94 -2.94 9.64
C VAL A 14 -2.94 -2.18 8.78
N ARG A 15 -2.15 -1.28 9.36
CA ARG A 15 -1.08 -0.52 8.68
C ARG A 15 -0.02 -1.44 8.06
N LEU A 16 0.45 -2.44 8.80
CA LEU A 16 1.41 -3.44 8.29
C LEU A 16 0.86 -4.18 7.06
N HIS A 17 -0.45 -4.43 7.00
CA HIS A 17 -1.06 -5.10 5.85
C HIS A 17 -1.31 -4.14 4.68
N LEU A 18 -1.94 -2.99 4.93
CA LEU A 18 -2.42 -2.07 3.89
C LEU A 18 -1.33 -1.12 3.37
N GLU A 19 -0.49 -0.56 4.24
CA GLU A 19 0.57 0.37 3.84
C GLU A 19 1.86 -0.37 3.44
N GLU A 20 2.29 -1.35 4.25
CA GLU A 20 3.53 -2.10 3.99
C GLU A 20 3.33 -3.33 3.08
N GLY A 21 2.07 -3.71 2.79
CA GLY A 21 1.77 -4.84 1.91
C GLY A 21 2.11 -6.21 2.49
N ARG A 22 2.32 -6.33 3.81
CA ARG A 22 2.71 -7.61 4.41
C ARG A 22 1.60 -8.66 4.30
N PRO A 23 1.93 -9.92 3.97
CA PRO A 23 0.91 -10.96 3.87
C PRO A 23 0.38 -11.35 5.25
N TYR A 24 -0.92 -11.69 5.32
CA TYR A 24 -1.57 -12.16 6.55
C TYR A 24 -0.76 -13.24 7.29
N LYS A 25 -0.18 -14.20 6.57
CA LYS A 25 0.62 -15.28 7.16
C LYS A 25 1.79 -14.77 8.01
N SER A 26 2.47 -13.72 7.54
CA SER A 26 3.61 -13.11 8.26
C SER A 26 3.14 -12.44 9.55
N ILE A 27 2.06 -11.66 9.45
CA ILE A 27 1.47 -10.96 10.60
C ILE A 27 0.94 -11.94 11.65
N ILE A 28 0.28 -13.02 11.22
CA ILE A 28 -0.22 -14.08 12.11
C ILE A 28 0.95 -14.75 12.86
N ALA A 29 2.05 -15.03 12.17
CA ALA A 29 3.22 -15.68 12.76
C ALA A 29 3.95 -14.77 13.76
N GLU A 30 4.06 -13.47 13.48
CA GLU A 30 4.78 -12.51 14.32
C GLU A 30 3.95 -12.06 15.53
N TYR A 31 2.65 -11.83 15.34
CA TYR A 31 1.78 -11.21 16.36
C TYR A 31 0.77 -12.18 17.00
N GLY A 32 0.67 -13.42 16.51
CA GLY A 32 -0.25 -14.42 17.05
C GLY A 32 -1.74 -14.10 16.85
N VAL A 33 -2.06 -13.18 15.93
CA VAL A 33 -3.43 -12.73 15.68
C VAL A 33 -4.11 -13.66 14.67
N SER A 34 -5.41 -13.93 14.82
CA SER A 34 -6.15 -14.74 13.84
C SER A 34 -6.38 -13.98 12.52
N LYS A 35 -6.39 -14.70 11.39
CA LYS A 35 -6.71 -14.12 10.06
C LYS A 35 -8.06 -13.38 10.06
N ALA A 36 -9.07 -13.96 10.73
CA ALA A 36 -10.40 -13.37 10.81
C ALA A 36 -10.40 -12.02 11.55
N SER A 37 -9.62 -11.91 12.63
CA SER A 37 -9.45 -10.65 13.36
C SER A 37 -8.78 -9.58 12.49
N ILE A 38 -7.70 -9.93 11.78
CA ILE A 38 -7.01 -8.98 10.88
C ILE A 38 -7.96 -8.51 9.78
N SER A 39 -8.67 -9.44 9.13
CA SER A 39 -9.64 -9.11 8.08
C SER A 39 -10.74 -8.18 8.60
N LYS A 40 -11.27 -8.45 9.80
CA LYS A 40 -12.29 -7.61 10.43
C LYS A 40 -11.75 -6.20 10.68
N TRP A 41 -10.54 -6.05 11.22
CA TRP A 41 -9.96 -4.73 11.47
C TRP A 41 -9.64 -3.97 10.18
N CYS A 42 -9.24 -4.66 9.11
CA CYS A 42 -9.07 -4.03 7.80
C CYS A 42 -10.40 -3.47 7.26
N SER A 43 -11.51 -4.22 7.41
CA SER A 43 -12.84 -3.73 7.03
C SER A 43 -13.28 -2.56 7.91
N GLU A 44 -13.15 -2.67 9.23
CA GLU A 44 -13.49 -1.58 10.18
C GLU A 44 -12.68 -0.30 9.88
N PHE A 45 -11.39 -0.42 9.55
CA PHE A 45 -10.55 0.71 9.19
C PHE A 45 -10.97 1.35 7.86
N SER A 46 -11.31 0.54 6.86
CA SER A 46 -11.82 1.05 5.58
C SER A 46 -13.15 1.80 5.75
N GLU A 47 -14.05 1.28 6.57
CA GLU A 47 -15.32 1.94 6.91
C GLU A 47 -15.09 3.23 7.71
N GLU A 48 -14.15 3.24 8.65
CA GLU A 48 -13.78 4.45 9.41
C GLU A 48 -13.20 5.53 8.49
N CYS A 49 -12.31 5.16 7.55
CA CYS A 49 -11.81 6.07 6.52
C CYS A 49 -12.94 6.61 5.63
N GLN A 50 -13.86 5.76 5.20
CA GLN A 50 -14.99 6.16 4.37
C GLN A 50 -15.96 7.07 5.13
N ALA A 51 -16.26 6.76 6.39
CA ALA A 51 -17.12 7.58 7.24
C ALA A 51 -16.48 8.96 7.54
N LYS A 52 -15.16 9.00 7.78
CA LYS A 52 -14.40 10.25 7.93
C LYS A 52 -14.40 11.08 6.65
N ALA A 53 -14.25 10.45 5.49
CA ALA A 53 -14.34 11.12 4.19
C ALA A 53 -15.71 11.75 3.93
N ILE A 54 -16.79 11.18 4.49
CA ILE A 54 -18.15 11.72 4.38
C ILE A 54 -18.40 12.83 5.41
N ALA A 55 -17.86 12.70 6.64
CA ALA A 55 -18.06 13.65 7.73
C ALA A 55 -17.22 14.93 7.60
N ASP A 56 -16.07 14.85 6.92
CA ASP A 56 -15.18 15.98 6.68
C ASP A 56 -14.84 16.06 5.17
N PRO A 57 -15.55 16.89 4.40
CA PRO A 57 -15.31 17.04 2.96
C PRO A 57 -13.97 17.72 2.63
N GLU A 58 -13.20 18.22 3.61
CA GLU A 58 -11.81 18.68 3.39
C GLU A 58 -10.81 17.51 3.45
N SER A 59 -11.19 16.36 4.02
CA SER A 59 -10.40 15.11 4.04
C SER A 59 -10.43 14.29 2.73
N THR A 60 -11.09 14.84 1.70
CA THR A 60 -11.20 14.33 0.31
C THR A 60 -9.87 13.82 -0.27
N ASN A 61 -8.75 14.26 0.29
CA ASN A 61 -7.44 13.89 -0.19
C ASN A 61 -7.01 12.45 0.10
N GLU A 62 -7.44 11.71 1.12
CA GLU A 62 -6.73 10.43 1.42
C GLU A 62 -7.00 9.32 0.38
N ALA A 63 -8.26 9.15 -0.04
CA ALA A 63 -8.61 8.18 -1.09
C ALA A 63 -8.13 8.62 -2.48
N GLU A 64 -8.26 9.91 -2.80
CA GLU A 64 -7.72 10.49 -4.04
C GLU A 64 -6.19 10.43 -4.05
N LEU A 65 -5.51 10.69 -2.92
CA LEU A 65 -4.06 10.53 -2.76
C LEU A 65 -3.65 9.07 -2.93
N MET A 66 -4.41 8.10 -2.42
CA MET A 66 -4.09 6.69 -2.61
C MET A 66 -4.20 6.28 -4.09
N LYS A 67 -5.24 6.76 -4.78
CA LYS A 67 -5.44 6.56 -6.23
C LYS A 67 -4.35 7.25 -7.06
N GLU A 68 -4.00 8.48 -6.70
CA GLU A 68 -2.94 9.26 -7.34
C GLU A 68 -1.57 8.62 -7.07
N ASN A 69 -1.30 8.11 -5.86
CA ASN A 69 -0.07 7.39 -5.52
C ASN A 69 0.07 6.11 -6.37
N LEU A 70 -1.02 5.38 -6.56
CA LEU A 70 -1.03 4.21 -7.42
C LEU A 70 -0.77 4.58 -8.88
N ARG A 71 -1.35 5.68 -9.37
CA ARG A 71 -1.10 6.21 -10.72
C ARG A 71 0.37 6.59 -10.90
N LEU A 72 0.91 7.40 -9.99
CA LEU A 72 2.30 7.85 -10.00
C LEU A 72 3.29 6.67 -9.93
N ARG A 73 3.01 5.63 -9.15
CA ARG A 73 3.85 4.42 -9.10
C ARG A 73 3.90 3.69 -10.44
N ARG A 74 2.78 3.60 -11.15
CA ARG A 74 2.73 2.98 -12.49
C ARG A 74 3.50 3.79 -13.51
N GLU A 75 3.26 5.10 -13.57
CA GLU A 75 3.99 6.02 -14.46
C GLU A 75 5.50 5.96 -14.20
N LEU A 76 5.92 5.89 -12.92
CA LEU A 76 7.33 5.80 -12.54
C LEU A 76 7.96 4.46 -12.94
N GLU A 77 7.20 3.36 -12.89
CA GLU A 77 7.67 2.06 -13.38
C GLU A 77 7.84 2.05 -14.91
N GLU A 78 6.88 2.64 -15.62
CA GLU A 78 6.91 2.76 -17.09
C GLU A 78 8.07 3.64 -17.56
N ALA A 79 8.21 4.83 -16.97
CA ALA A 79 9.34 5.72 -17.25
C ALA A 79 10.70 5.07 -16.93
N LYS A 80 10.79 4.24 -15.88
CA LYS A 80 12.01 3.47 -15.59
C LYS A 80 12.30 2.42 -16.68
N LYS A 81 11.28 1.73 -17.19
CA LYS A 81 11.44 0.76 -18.29
C LYS A 81 11.89 1.46 -19.56
N GLU A 82 11.29 2.59 -19.91
CA GLU A 82 11.72 3.41 -21.05
C GLU A 82 13.15 3.92 -20.89
N ASN A 83 13.51 4.42 -19.71
CA ASN A 83 14.87 4.89 -19.44
C ASN A 83 15.90 3.76 -19.57
N LEU A 84 15.57 2.56 -19.08
CA LEU A 84 16.42 1.37 -19.24
C LEU A 84 16.54 0.96 -20.71
N PHE A 85 15.46 1.03 -21.48
CA PHE A 85 15.47 0.73 -22.90
C PHE A 85 16.35 1.73 -23.67
N LEU A 86 16.15 3.03 -23.45
CA LEU A 86 16.94 4.09 -24.08
C LEU A 86 18.43 4.01 -23.70
N LYS A 87 18.75 3.72 -22.43
CA LYS A 87 20.13 3.49 -22.00
C LYS A 87 20.75 2.27 -22.69
N LYS A 88 20.00 1.17 -22.86
CA LYS A 88 20.47 0.00 -23.60
C LYS A 88 20.69 0.32 -25.08
N ALA A 89 19.77 1.05 -25.71
CA ALA A 89 19.91 1.48 -27.09
C ALA A 89 21.13 2.40 -27.26
N ALA A 90 21.30 3.41 -26.40
CA ALA A 90 22.47 4.29 -26.40
C ALA A 90 23.78 3.51 -26.21
N ALA A 91 23.81 2.52 -25.30
CA ALA A 91 24.98 1.67 -25.10
C ALA A 91 25.25 0.73 -26.29
N PHE A 92 24.20 0.30 -27.00
CA PHE A 92 24.33 -0.48 -28.23
C PHE A 92 24.94 0.36 -29.36
N PHE A 93 24.38 1.54 -29.63
CA PHE A 93 24.91 2.46 -30.64
C PHE A 93 26.31 2.96 -30.32
N ALA A 94 26.63 3.21 -29.04
CA ALA A 94 27.98 3.59 -28.63
C ALA A 94 29.02 2.48 -28.83
N ARG A 95 28.61 1.20 -28.89
CA ARG A 95 29.51 0.06 -29.18
C ARG A 95 29.70 -0.21 -30.67
N GLU A 96 28.85 0.34 -31.55
CA GLU A 96 28.98 0.19 -33.02
C GLU A 96 29.83 1.30 -33.65
N ILE A 97 30.24 2.33 -32.88
CA ILE A 97 31.05 3.47 -33.35
C ILE A 97 32.56 3.27 -33.01
N ASP A 98 32.93 2.18 -32.31
CA ASP A 98 34.31 1.72 -32.11
C ASP A 98 34.75 0.72 -33.20
#